data_AF-A0A1H5UFB1-F1
#
_entry.id   AF-A0A1H5UFB1-F1
#
_cell.length_a   1.000
_cell.length_b   1.000
_cell.length_c   1.000
_cell.angle_alpha   90.00
_cell.angle_beta   90.00
_cell.angle_gamma   90.00
#
_symmetry.space_group_name_H-M   'P 1'
#
loop_
_entity.id
_entity.type
_entity.pdbx_description
1 polymer ?
#
loop_
_entity_poly.entity_id
_entity_poly.type
_entity_poly.pdbx_seq_one_letter_code
_entity_poly.pdbx_strand_id
1 'polypeptide(L)'
;MFESLKNLLKHFTGSQESASATPGTSTQQETATSSTTDEESNAQYITLGQFNLGIGSIGPDNRNDIDRKILNEMYQAISAGLFNVPVDGSVPEICVDGRTDKSGYRKSAPCAAGGTLSIVYGGDLGSNSAATDINEEQLTTQTINKLKEKGHQTGVHGDDHSDCGCGACSKAPTIYQHITERINDLASLTNQLGINITGSEKESIVQQAKNRLSQAGFFAENRASIIQAAQDTGAVYEELTGQHNELGIALNTRVGTTVDRSAIRSKYGPQYDMFVVDAWAFGNAAKDINSTANGEDEQRIAKAITLQNVATASILGHGSLPIIPIA
;
A
#
# COMPACT_ATOMS: atom_id res chain seq x y z
N MET A 1 6.90 -5.35 18.43
CA MET A 1 6.66 -5.36 16.97
C MET A 1 6.34 -3.96 16.44
N PHE A 2 5.24 -3.32 16.88
CA PHE A 2 4.88 -1.96 16.39
C PHE A 2 5.91 -0.85 16.66
N GLU A 3 6.61 -0.83 17.80
CA GLU A 3 7.68 0.15 18.04
C GLU A 3 8.91 -0.05 17.14
N SER A 4 9.22 -1.30 16.78
CA SER A 4 10.28 -1.61 15.79
C SER A 4 9.87 -1.16 14.39
N LEU A 5 8.59 -1.35 14.03
CA LEU A 5 8.02 -0.90 12.75
C LEU A 5 7.99 0.63 12.63
N LYS A 6 7.59 1.34 13.70
CA LYS A 6 7.61 2.80 13.75
C LYS A 6 9.00 3.36 13.48
N ASN A 7 10.05 2.74 14.04
CA ASN A 7 11.42 3.18 13.82
C ASN A 7 11.92 2.85 12.42
N LEU A 8 11.51 1.73 11.82
CA LEU A 8 11.86 1.38 10.44
C LEU A 8 11.21 2.37 9.45
N LEU A 9 9.89 2.61 9.56
CA LEU A 9 9.14 3.48 8.64
C LEU A 9 9.57 4.95 8.71
N LYS A 10 9.98 5.44 9.89
CA LYS A 10 10.56 6.78 10.04
C LYS A 10 11.81 7.00 9.18
N HIS A 11 12.64 5.97 9.01
CA HIS A 11 13.84 6.04 8.18
C HIS A 11 13.53 6.07 6.67
N PHE A 12 12.38 5.54 6.26
CA PHE A 12 11.95 5.52 4.85
C PHE A 12 11.21 6.78 4.41
N THR A 13 10.62 7.54 5.35
CA THR A 13 9.92 8.81 5.04
C THR A 13 10.62 10.06 5.58
N GLY A 14 11.87 9.94 6.04
CA GLY A 14 12.75 11.09 6.31
C GLY A 14 12.37 11.99 7.49
N SER A 15 11.65 11.49 8.50
CA SER A 15 11.38 12.27 9.72
C SER A 15 12.58 12.27 10.66
N GLN A 16 13.45 13.28 10.57
CA GLN A 16 14.45 13.56 11.59
C GLN A 16 13.87 14.48 12.66
N GLU A 17 13.81 14.02 13.91
CA GLU A 17 13.84 14.90 15.07
C GLU A 17 15.25 14.93 15.64
N SER A 18 15.73 16.15 15.90
CA SER A 18 17.03 16.49 16.46
C SER A 18 17.24 15.86 17.84
N ALA A 19 18.26 15.01 17.97
CA ALA A 19 18.69 14.45 19.23
C ALA A 19 19.34 15.54 20.12
N SER A 20 18.81 15.71 21.33
CA SER A 20 19.56 16.31 22.44
C SER A 20 19.69 15.27 23.55
N ALA A 21 20.94 14.94 23.86
CA ALA A 21 21.33 13.91 24.82
C ALA A 21 21.55 14.50 26.21
N THR A 22 21.16 13.78 27.27
CA THR A 22 21.90 13.79 28.55
C THR A 22 21.64 12.46 29.30
N PRO A 23 22.64 11.83 29.96
CA PRO A 23 22.55 10.47 30.47
C PRO A 23 22.17 10.39 31.95
N GLY A 24 21.48 9.31 32.34
CA GLY A 24 21.17 8.98 33.73
C GLY A 24 21.37 7.49 34.00
N THR A 25 22.39 7.19 34.79
CA THR A 25 22.83 5.86 35.24
C THR A 25 21.95 5.35 36.39
N SER A 26 21.62 4.05 36.43
CA SER A 26 21.59 3.23 37.67
C SER A 26 21.26 1.76 37.38
N THR A 27 21.71 0.91 38.29
CA THR A 27 22.07 -0.51 38.17
C THR A 27 21.10 -1.41 38.97
N GLN A 28 21.14 -2.73 38.68
CA GLN A 28 20.65 -3.89 39.46
C GLN A 28 19.12 -4.15 39.41
N GLN A 29 18.58 -5.38 39.40
CA GLN A 29 19.07 -6.69 39.85
C GLN A 29 18.23 -7.81 39.19
N GLU A 30 18.82 -8.99 39.00
CA GLU A 30 18.14 -10.22 38.59
C GLU A 30 17.14 -10.71 39.65
N THR A 31 15.99 -11.23 39.20
CA THR A 31 15.35 -12.38 39.86
C THR A 31 14.54 -13.17 38.84
N ALA A 32 14.93 -14.42 38.65
CA ALA A 32 14.19 -15.41 37.88
C ALA A 32 13.02 -15.94 38.71
N THR A 33 11.83 -15.94 38.12
CA THR A 33 10.72 -16.80 38.56
C THR A 33 10.01 -17.31 37.33
N SER A 34 10.07 -18.63 37.15
CA SER A 34 9.28 -19.35 36.17
C SER A 34 7.82 -19.38 36.61
N SER A 35 6.93 -18.90 35.75
CA SER A 35 5.52 -19.31 35.76
C SER A 35 5.08 -19.47 34.32
N THR A 36 5.08 -20.72 33.89
CA THR A 36 4.37 -21.21 32.71
C THR A 36 2.88 -20.95 32.89
N THR A 37 2.38 -19.95 32.17
CA THR A 37 1.00 -19.86 31.72
C THR A 37 1.06 -19.59 30.23
N ASP A 38 0.66 -20.58 29.45
CA ASP A 38 0.40 -20.47 28.02
C ASP A 38 -0.73 -19.45 27.81
N GLU A 39 -0.39 -18.17 27.81
CA GLU A 39 -1.16 -17.18 27.08
C GLU A 39 -0.69 -17.27 25.63
N GLU A 40 -1.45 -17.99 24.80
CA GLU A 40 -1.38 -17.83 23.35
C GLU A 40 -1.33 -16.34 23.05
N SER A 41 -0.16 -15.84 22.62
CA SER A 41 0.01 -14.43 22.30
C SER A 41 -0.81 -14.14 21.04
N ASN A 42 -2.09 -13.85 21.23
CA ASN A 42 -2.96 -13.29 20.21
C ASN A 42 -2.43 -11.88 19.94
N ALA A 43 -1.41 -11.78 19.09
CA ALA A 43 -0.92 -10.49 18.63
C ALA A 43 -2.09 -9.81 17.90
N GLN A 44 -2.79 -8.94 18.61
CA GLN A 44 -3.94 -8.23 18.08
C GLN A 44 -3.44 -7.21 17.07
N TYR A 45 -3.60 -7.55 15.79
CA TYR A 45 -3.32 -6.62 14.70
C TYR A 45 -4.32 -5.46 14.72
N ILE A 46 -3.85 -4.25 14.39
CA ILE A 46 -4.76 -3.12 14.17
C ILE A 46 -5.58 -3.36 12.91
N THR A 47 -6.84 -2.92 12.90
CA THR A 47 -7.73 -3.04 11.74
C THR A 47 -8.09 -1.67 11.17
N LEU A 48 -8.54 -1.64 9.92
CA LEU A 48 -9.01 -0.38 9.28
C LEU A 48 -10.11 0.31 10.10
N GLY A 49 -11.04 -0.46 10.66
CA GLY A 49 -12.19 0.04 11.40
C GLY A 49 -11.83 0.78 12.70
N GLN A 50 -10.67 0.49 13.30
CA GLN A 50 -10.17 1.24 14.46
C GLN A 50 -9.88 2.72 14.14
N PHE A 51 -9.74 3.05 12.85
CA PHE A 51 -9.49 4.40 12.35
C PHE A 51 -10.69 4.95 11.58
N ASN A 52 -11.88 4.35 11.71
CA ASN A 52 -13.07 4.70 10.92
C ASN A 52 -12.87 4.54 9.40
N LEU A 53 -11.98 3.63 8.99
CA LEU A 53 -11.70 3.25 7.60
C LEU A 53 -12.28 1.87 7.28
N GLY A 54 -12.24 1.49 6.01
CA GLY A 54 -12.71 0.17 5.55
C GLY A 54 -14.22 0.15 5.30
N ILE A 55 -14.68 1.01 4.39
CA ILE A 55 -16.09 1.13 3.98
C ILE A 55 -16.48 0.15 2.86
N GLY A 56 -15.52 -0.62 2.36
CA GLY A 56 -15.74 -1.67 1.38
C GLY A 56 -16.18 -2.99 2.02
N SER A 57 -16.13 -4.06 1.22
CA SER A 57 -16.65 -5.37 1.60
C SER A 57 -15.59 -6.46 1.70
N ILE A 58 -14.37 -6.24 1.22
CA ILE A 58 -13.34 -7.29 1.21
C ILE A 58 -12.74 -7.43 2.62
N GLY A 59 -12.98 -8.55 3.29
CA GLY A 59 -12.38 -8.80 4.59
C GLY A 59 -13.00 -9.99 5.34
N PRO A 60 -12.39 -10.39 6.46
CA PRO A 60 -12.66 -11.68 7.10
C PRO A 60 -14.03 -11.75 7.79
N ASP A 61 -14.67 -10.61 8.11
CA ASP A 61 -15.98 -10.63 8.78
C ASP A 61 -17.14 -10.83 7.82
N ASN A 62 -16.89 -10.64 6.52
CA ASN A 62 -17.84 -10.95 5.46
C ASN A 62 -17.68 -12.39 4.95
N ARG A 63 -16.92 -13.23 5.67
CA ARG A 63 -16.56 -14.59 5.26
C ARG A 63 -16.92 -15.59 6.35
N ASN A 64 -17.72 -16.59 5.97
CA ASN A 64 -18.16 -17.68 6.85
C ASN A 64 -17.46 -19.01 6.53
N ASP A 65 -16.67 -19.05 5.46
CA ASP A 65 -15.93 -20.21 4.95
C ASP A 65 -14.50 -20.30 5.49
N ILE A 66 -14.12 -19.41 6.41
CA ILE A 66 -12.77 -19.28 6.94
C ILE A 66 -12.65 -19.88 8.34
N ASP A 67 -11.70 -20.80 8.50
CA ASP A 67 -11.31 -21.31 9.81
C ASP A 67 -10.46 -20.26 10.53
N ARG A 68 -10.95 -19.78 11.68
CA ARG A 68 -10.28 -18.69 12.43
C ARG A 68 -8.94 -19.12 13.02
N LYS A 69 -8.75 -20.40 13.33
CA LYS A 69 -7.47 -20.91 13.82
C LYS A 69 -6.44 -20.91 12.69
N ILE A 70 -6.81 -21.43 11.52
CA ILE A 70 -5.95 -21.43 10.33
C ILE A 70 -5.62 -19.98 9.91
N LEU A 71 -6.60 -19.08 9.98
CA LEU A 71 -6.39 -17.66 9.69
C LEU A 71 -5.35 -17.02 10.62
N ASN A 72 -5.44 -17.29 11.93
CA ASN A 72 -4.47 -16.77 12.88
C ASN A 72 -3.08 -17.37 12.66
N GLU A 73 -2.98 -18.67 12.37
CA GLU A 73 -1.72 -19.32 11.99
C GLU A 73 -1.10 -18.68 10.74
N MET A 74 -1.92 -18.38 9.72
CA MET A 74 -1.48 -17.67 8.53
C MET A 74 -0.92 -16.28 8.87
N TYR A 75 -1.62 -15.50 9.70
CA TYR A 75 -1.13 -14.18 10.10
C TYR A 75 0.21 -14.24 10.83
N GLN A 76 0.39 -15.20 11.75
CA GLN A 76 1.67 -15.37 12.44
C GLN A 76 2.79 -15.76 11.46
N ALA A 77 2.50 -16.66 10.51
CA ALA A 77 3.46 -17.06 9.49
C ALA A 77 3.88 -15.90 8.57
N ILE A 78 2.93 -15.05 8.18
CA ILE A 78 3.20 -13.86 7.37
C ILE A 78 4.02 -12.83 8.17
N SER A 79 3.61 -12.53 9.40
CA SER A 79 4.31 -11.62 10.30
C SER A 79 5.75 -12.05 10.58
N ALA A 80 5.98 -13.36 10.70
CA ALA A 80 7.32 -13.95 10.84
C ALA A 80 8.15 -13.96 9.55
N GLY A 81 7.58 -13.50 8.42
CA GLY A 81 8.26 -13.42 7.13
C GLY A 81 8.46 -14.77 6.44
N LEU A 82 7.70 -15.82 6.79
CA LEU A 82 7.85 -17.16 6.20
C LEU A 82 7.53 -17.22 4.70
N PHE A 83 6.80 -16.23 4.19
CA PHE A 83 6.44 -16.10 2.79
C PHE A 83 7.20 -14.95 2.09
N ASN A 84 8.17 -14.32 2.77
CA ASN A 84 8.96 -13.26 2.13
C ASN A 84 9.97 -13.87 1.17
N VAL A 85 9.91 -13.42 -0.08
CA VAL A 85 10.84 -13.80 -1.15
C VAL A 85 11.59 -12.57 -1.65
N PRO A 86 12.85 -12.71 -2.09
CA PRO A 86 13.59 -11.59 -2.66
C PRO A 86 12.97 -11.10 -3.97
N VAL A 87 13.11 -9.81 -4.25
CA VAL A 87 12.70 -9.19 -5.51
C VAL A 87 13.77 -8.21 -6.01
N ASP A 88 13.88 -8.08 -7.33
CA ASP A 88 14.88 -7.21 -7.97
C ASP A 88 14.38 -5.76 -8.15
N GLY A 89 13.06 -5.56 -8.24
CA GLY A 89 12.46 -4.24 -8.42
C GLY A 89 12.63 -3.35 -7.19
N SER A 90 12.77 -2.03 -7.39
CA SER A 90 12.94 -1.06 -6.30
C SER A 90 11.77 -0.09 -6.13
N VAL A 91 10.77 -0.16 -7.01
CA VAL A 91 9.53 0.64 -7.00
C VAL A 91 8.32 -0.28 -7.19
N PRO A 92 7.10 0.11 -6.78
CA PRO A 92 5.91 -0.70 -7.02
C PRO A 92 5.68 -1.05 -8.49
N GLU A 93 5.61 -2.35 -8.78
CA GLU A 93 5.39 -2.88 -10.13
C GLU A 93 4.00 -3.50 -10.28
N ILE A 94 3.51 -4.22 -9.25
CA ILE A 94 2.27 -5.00 -9.34
C ILE A 94 1.28 -4.61 -8.25
N CYS A 95 0.01 -4.98 -8.46
CA CYS A 95 -1.06 -4.61 -7.55
C CYS A 95 -0.96 -5.34 -6.20
N VAL A 96 -1.53 -4.72 -5.16
CA VAL A 96 -1.75 -5.34 -3.84
C VAL A 96 -2.63 -6.58 -3.91
N ASP A 97 -3.47 -6.69 -4.93
CA ASP A 97 -4.45 -7.76 -5.17
C ASP A 97 -3.92 -9.16 -4.85
N GLY A 98 -4.69 -9.88 -4.03
CA GLY A 98 -4.38 -11.22 -3.56
C GLY A 98 -4.61 -12.32 -4.59
N ARG A 99 -5.36 -12.02 -5.66
CA ARG A 99 -5.69 -12.97 -6.73
C ARG A 99 -4.46 -13.34 -7.56
N THR A 100 -4.59 -14.46 -8.28
CA THR A 100 -3.59 -15.00 -9.20
C THR A 100 -4.15 -15.07 -10.61
N ASP A 101 -3.27 -15.36 -11.58
CA ASP A 101 -3.71 -15.76 -12.90
C ASP A 101 -4.38 -17.14 -12.90
N LYS A 102 -4.85 -17.58 -14.09
CA LYS A 102 -5.52 -18.87 -14.31
C LYS A 102 -4.65 -20.08 -13.95
N SER A 103 -3.33 -19.94 -13.93
CA SER A 103 -2.40 -21.01 -13.58
C SER A 103 -2.11 -21.09 -12.07
N GLY A 104 -2.63 -20.15 -11.28
CA GLY A 104 -2.31 -20.02 -9.86
C GLY A 104 -1.01 -19.24 -9.61
N TYR A 105 -0.41 -18.68 -10.65
CA TYR A 105 0.82 -17.92 -10.56
C TYR A 105 0.56 -16.44 -10.28
N ARG A 106 1.48 -15.83 -9.54
CA ARG A 106 1.57 -14.39 -9.33
C ARG A 106 3.02 -13.96 -9.42
N LYS A 107 3.28 -12.88 -10.15
CA LYS A 107 4.62 -12.30 -10.19
C LYS A 107 5.07 -11.90 -8.78
N SER A 108 6.33 -12.18 -8.45
CA SER A 108 6.98 -11.66 -7.25
C SER A 108 7.68 -10.34 -7.59
N ALA A 109 7.08 -9.22 -7.22
CA ALA A 109 7.63 -7.88 -7.41
C ALA A 109 7.06 -6.92 -6.35
N PRO A 110 7.66 -5.74 -6.11
CA PRO A 110 7.13 -4.80 -5.13
C PRO A 110 5.67 -4.42 -5.43
N CYS A 111 4.83 -4.49 -4.41
CA CYS A 111 3.38 -4.36 -4.52
C CYS A 111 2.87 -3.02 -3.96
N ALA A 112 1.95 -2.38 -4.68
CA ALA A 112 1.15 -1.25 -4.20
C ALA A 112 -0.24 -1.25 -4.86
N ALA A 113 -1.17 -0.43 -4.38
CA ALA A 113 -2.52 -0.30 -4.91
C ALA A 113 -2.50 0.09 -6.40
N GLY A 114 -2.83 -0.86 -7.28
CA GLY A 114 -2.77 -0.69 -8.73
C GLY A 114 -1.36 -0.78 -9.33
N GLY A 115 -0.37 -1.30 -8.58
CA GLY A 115 1.01 -1.41 -9.02
C GLY A 115 1.61 -0.05 -9.32
N THR A 116 2.08 0.15 -10.54
CA THR A 116 2.65 1.42 -10.97
C THR A 116 1.64 2.57 -10.89
N LEU A 117 0.34 2.32 -10.99
CA LEU A 117 -0.68 3.37 -10.81
C LEU A 117 -0.66 3.99 -9.42
N SER A 118 -0.18 3.28 -8.40
CA SER A 118 0.02 3.86 -7.07
C SER A 118 1.00 5.04 -7.10
N ILE A 119 2.04 4.93 -7.94
CA ILE A 119 3.05 5.96 -8.15
C ILE A 119 2.45 7.12 -8.95
N VAL A 120 1.62 6.84 -9.96
CA VAL A 120 0.89 7.85 -10.75
C VAL A 120 0.04 8.73 -9.84
N TYR A 121 -0.83 8.12 -9.04
CA TYR A 121 -1.76 8.83 -8.17
C TYR A 121 -1.07 9.50 -7.00
N GLY A 122 -0.16 8.80 -6.31
CA GLY A 122 0.61 9.40 -5.22
C GLY A 122 1.54 10.52 -5.69
N GLY A 123 2.10 10.38 -6.89
CA GLY A 123 2.88 11.41 -7.57
C GLY A 123 2.09 12.67 -7.84
N ASP A 124 0.89 12.55 -8.42
CA ASP A 124 0.00 13.68 -8.64
C ASP A 124 -0.42 14.33 -7.33
N LEU A 125 -0.94 13.55 -6.37
CA LEU A 125 -1.38 14.05 -5.06
C LEU A 125 -0.28 14.77 -4.27
N GLY A 126 0.95 14.26 -4.33
CA GLY A 126 2.09 14.81 -3.62
C GLY A 126 2.86 15.90 -4.38
N SER A 127 2.51 16.18 -5.62
CA SER A 127 3.17 17.21 -6.42
C SER A 127 2.55 18.58 -6.20
N ASN A 128 3.40 19.59 -6.07
CA ASN A 128 3.00 21.02 -6.02
C ASN A 128 2.76 21.62 -7.41
N SER A 129 2.53 20.79 -8.42
CA SER A 129 2.46 21.27 -9.81
C SER A 129 1.20 22.12 -10.00
N ALA A 130 1.42 23.42 -10.19
CA ALA A 130 0.41 24.33 -10.74
C ALA A 130 0.11 24.06 -12.24
N ALA A 131 0.86 23.16 -12.89
CA ALA A 131 0.72 22.82 -14.31
C ALA A 131 -0.52 21.93 -14.53
N THR A 132 -1.57 22.50 -15.14
CA THR A 132 -1.94 22.52 -16.58
C THR A 132 -2.73 21.30 -17.03
N ASP A 133 -3.76 21.59 -17.82
CA ASP A 133 -4.68 20.76 -18.63
C ASP A 133 -4.15 19.38 -19.08
N ILE A 134 -3.88 18.50 -18.12
CA ILE A 134 -3.49 17.10 -18.32
C ILE A 134 -4.62 16.22 -17.79
N ASN A 135 -4.94 15.16 -18.52
CA ASN A 135 -5.85 14.12 -18.05
C ASN A 135 -5.09 12.93 -17.45
N GLU A 136 -5.83 12.00 -16.86
CA GLU A 136 -5.27 10.84 -16.18
C GLU A 136 -4.49 9.90 -17.11
N GLU A 137 -4.91 9.73 -18.38
CA GLU A 137 -4.20 8.89 -19.36
C GLU A 137 -2.81 9.46 -19.67
N GLN A 138 -2.73 10.78 -19.87
CA GLN A 138 -1.47 11.49 -20.09
C GLN A 138 -0.58 11.43 -18.84
N LEU A 139 -1.15 11.63 -17.65
CA LEU A 139 -0.42 11.52 -16.39
C LEU A 139 0.16 10.11 -16.19
N THR A 140 -0.64 9.09 -16.50
CA THR A 140 -0.24 7.67 -16.46
C THR A 140 0.93 7.42 -17.41
N THR A 141 0.79 7.84 -18.67
CA THR A 141 1.81 7.72 -19.71
C THR A 141 3.12 8.39 -19.31
N GLN A 142 3.05 9.64 -18.84
CA GLN A 142 4.23 10.42 -18.44
C GLN A 142 4.97 9.77 -17.26
N THR A 143 4.23 9.33 -16.25
CA THR A 143 4.82 8.71 -15.05
C THR A 143 5.51 7.40 -15.39
N ILE A 144 4.86 6.53 -16.19
CA ILE A 144 5.44 5.25 -16.58
C ILE A 144 6.69 5.44 -17.44
N ASN A 145 6.66 6.35 -18.43
CA ASN A 145 7.84 6.65 -19.24
C ASN A 145 9.01 7.14 -18.38
N LYS A 146 8.75 8.03 -17.42
CA LYS A 146 9.77 8.51 -16.48
C LYS A 146 10.40 7.38 -15.65
N LEU A 147 9.60 6.42 -15.19
CA LEU A 147 10.12 5.25 -14.47
C LEU A 147 10.96 4.34 -15.38
N LYS A 148 10.54 4.15 -16.63
CA LYS A 148 11.26 3.34 -17.61
C LYS A 148 12.58 3.96 -18.05
N GLU A 149 12.64 5.27 -18.21
CA GLU A 149 13.88 6.02 -18.47
C GLU A 149 14.91 5.81 -17.35
N LYS A 150 14.44 5.49 -16.14
CA LYS A 150 15.26 5.14 -14.98
C LYS A 150 15.54 3.65 -14.83
N GLY A 151 15.11 2.85 -15.80
CA GLY A 151 15.36 1.40 -15.84
C GLY A 151 14.40 0.57 -15.00
N HIS A 152 13.30 1.16 -14.49
CA HIS A 152 12.32 0.40 -13.71
C HIS A 152 11.37 -0.37 -14.60
N GLN A 153 11.01 -1.56 -14.14
CA GLN A 153 9.86 -2.28 -14.67
C GLN A 153 8.59 -1.62 -14.15
N THR A 154 7.55 -1.64 -14.97
CA THR A 154 6.24 -1.08 -14.63
C THR A 154 5.15 -2.08 -14.95
N GLY A 155 4.07 -2.08 -14.18
CA GLY A 155 3.00 -3.05 -14.35
C GLY A 155 1.63 -2.54 -13.92
N VAL A 156 0.63 -3.11 -14.56
CA VAL A 156 -0.80 -2.95 -14.29
C VAL A 156 -1.47 -4.32 -14.41
N HIS A 157 -2.71 -4.43 -13.98
CA HIS A 157 -3.50 -5.64 -14.17
C HIS A 157 -4.95 -5.31 -14.49
N GLY A 158 -5.62 -6.28 -15.10
CA GLY A 158 -7.07 -6.37 -15.19
C GLY A 158 -7.57 -7.66 -14.56
N ASP A 159 -8.78 -8.07 -14.94
CA ASP A 159 -9.34 -9.35 -14.56
C ASP A 159 -10.29 -9.91 -15.63
N ASP A 160 -10.82 -11.10 -15.36
CA ASP A 160 -11.67 -11.87 -16.28
C ASP A 160 -13.17 -11.51 -16.22
N HIS A 161 -13.56 -10.50 -15.46
CA HIS A 161 -14.98 -10.20 -15.20
C HIS A 161 -15.35 -8.72 -15.09
N SER A 162 -14.42 -7.79 -15.36
CA SER A 162 -14.73 -6.36 -15.38
C SER A 162 -13.87 -5.59 -16.39
N ASP A 163 -14.31 -4.38 -16.73
CA ASP A 163 -13.68 -3.59 -17.80
C ASP A 163 -12.27 -3.07 -17.42
N CYS A 164 -12.05 -2.58 -16.19
CA CYS A 164 -10.70 -2.22 -15.72
C CYS A 164 -10.01 -3.37 -14.96
N GLY A 165 -10.74 -4.19 -14.18
CA GLY A 165 -10.19 -5.30 -13.40
C GLY A 165 -9.32 -4.96 -12.19
N CYS A 166 -8.85 -3.72 -12.09
CA CYS A 166 -8.11 -3.21 -10.95
C CYS A 166 -8.98 -2.29 -10.07
N GLY A 167 -9.15 -2.65 -8.79
CA GLY A 167 -9.92 -1.85 -7.83
C GLY A 167 -9.37 -0.42 -7.65
N ALA A 168 -8.04 -0.25 -7.64
CA ALA A 168 -7.40 1.06 -7.51
C ALA A 168 -7.65 1.96 -8.72
N CYS A 169 -7.60 1.41 -9.93
CA CYS A 169 -7.92 2.12 -11.19
C CYS A 169 -9.41 2.47 -11.27
N SER A 170 -10.27 1.47 -11.05
CA SER A 170 -11.73 1.63 -11.23
C SER A 170 -12.34 2.61 -10.24
N LYS A 171 -11.75 2.72 -9.05
CA LYS A 171 -12.20 3.62 -7.98
C LYS A 171 -11.34 4.87 -7.81
N ALA A 172 -10.42 5.19 -8.71
CA ALA A 172 -9.51 6.34 -8.55
C ALA A 172 -10.24 7.66 -8.20
N PRO A 173 -11.35 8.05 -8.86
CA PRO A 173 -12.11 9.24 -8.46
C PRO A 173 -12.67 9.15 -7.03
N THR A 174 -13.22 7.99 -6.67
CA THR A 174 -13.75 7.73 -5.32
C THR A 174 -12.65 7.75 -4.26
N ILE A 175 -11.46 7.25 -4.59
CA ILE A 175 -10.30 7.27 -3.69
C ILE A 175 -9.84 8.72 -3.46
N TYR A 176 -9.76 9.54 -4.51
CA TYR A 176 -9.45 10.96 -4.37
C TYR A 176 -10.51 11.68 -3.52
N GLN A 177 -11.79 11.42 -3.75
CA GLN A 177 -12.86 11.96 -2.92
C GLN A 177 -12.69 11.55 -1.45
N HIS A 178 -12.40 10.27 -1.20
CA HIS A 178 -12.17 9.75 0.14
C HIS A 178 -10.98 10.40 0.85
N ILE A 179 -9.90 10.70 0.12
CA ILE A 179 -8.77 11.48 0.63
C ILE A 179 -9.23 12.87 1.07
N THR A 180 -10.06 13.56 0.27
CA THR A 180 -10.55 14.90 0.65
C THR A 180 -11.42 14.89 1.92
N GLU A 181 -12.21 13.83 2.11
CA GLU A 181 -13.18 13.73 3.20
C GLU A 181 -12.57 13.18 4.49
N ARG A 182 -11.61 12.25 4.36
CA ARG A 182 -11.13 11.41 5.47
C ARG A 182 -9.63 11.57 5.74
N ILE A 183 -9.00 12.65 5.26
CA ILE A 183 -7.55 12.88 5.43
C ILE A 183 -7.05 12.70 6.86
N ASN A 184 -7.83 13.08 7.88
CA ASN A 184 -7.43 12.94 9.28
C ASN A 184 -7.48 11.49 9.77
N ASP A 185 -8.44 10.70 9.31
CA ASP A 185 -8.52 9.27 9.64
C ASP A 185 -7.39 8.49 8.94
N LEU A 186 -7.16 8.80 7.66
CA LEU A 186 -6.05 8.25 6.88
C LEU A 186 -4.70 8.58 7.55
N ALA A 187 -4.49 9.84 7.91
CA ALA A 187 -3.29 10.28 8.60
C ALA A 187 -3.16 9.67 10.01
N SER A 188 -4.26 9.42 10.71
CA SER A 188 -4.23 8.77 12.03
C SER A 188 -3.67 7.35 11.93
N LEU A 189 -4.08 6.60 10.90
CA LEU A 189 -3.52 5.27 10.62
C LEU A 189 -2.04 5.36 10.21
N THR A 190 -1.67 6.25 9.28
CA THR A 190 -0.25 6.37 8.88
C THR A 190 0.64 6.79 10.06
N ASN A 191 0.17 7.69 10.92
CA ASN A 191 0.86 8.10 12.14
C ASN A 191 1.06 6.93 13.11
N GLN A 192 0.04 6.06 13.27
CA GLN A 192 0.17 4.84 14.09
C GLN A 192 1.27 3.92 13.55
N LEU A 193 1.45 3.89 12.24
CA LEU A 193 2.52 3.17 11.55
C LEU A 193 3.86 3.92 11.55
N GLY A 194 3.94 5.13 12.13
CA GLY A 194 5.17 5.92 12.24
C GLY A 194 5.44 6.88 11.07
N ILE A 195 4.49 7.04 10.15
CA ILE A 195 4.56 7.98 9.03
C ILE A 195 3.75 9.23 9.38
N ASN A 196 4.45 10.29 9.79
CA ASN A 196 3.85 11.54 10.22
C ASN A 196 3.55 12.46 9.03
N ILE A 197 2.31 12.91 8.92
CA ILE A 197 1.84 13.86 7.89
C ILE A 197 1.43 15.17 8.55
N THR A 198 2.15 16.24 8.21
CA THR A 198 1.95 17.58 8.78
C THR A 198 0.63 18.20 8.29
N GLY A 199 0.18 19.27 8.98
CA GLY A 199 -1.02 20.01 8.57
C GLY A 199 -0.92 20.55 7.15
N SER A 200 0.20 21.20 6.80
CA SER A 200 0.45 21.74 5.46
C SER A 200 0.52 20.67 4.38
N GLU A 201 1.11 19.50 4.66
CA GLU A 201 1.11 18.37 3.73
C GLU A 201 -0.30 17.83 3.49
N LYS A 202 -1.11 17.68 4.55
CA LYS A 202 -2.52 17.27 4.42
C LYS A 202 -3.31 18.27 3.57
N GLU A 203 -3.15 19.57 3.85
CA GLU A 203 -3.83 20.64 3.10
C GLU A 203 -3.42 20.64 1.62
N SER A 204 -2.14 20.51 1.33
CA SER A 204 -1.60 20.43 -0.04
C SER A 204 -2.17 19.24 -0.81
N ILE A 205 -2.16 18.04 -0.21
CA ILE A 205 -2.68 16.81 -0.83
C ILE A 205 -4.20 16.91 -1.04
N VAL A 206 -4.95 17.40 -0.06
CA VAL A 206 -6.40 17.58 -0.17
C VAL A 206 -6.75 18.61 -1.24
N GLN A 207 -6.00 19.72 -1.31
CA GLN A 207 -6.23 20.73 -2.32
C GLN A 207 -5.98 20.17 -3.72
N GLN A 208 -4.91 19.40 -3.90
CA GLN A 208 -4.61 18.76 -5.18
C GLN A 208 -5.70 17.77 -5.59
N ALA A 209 -6.16 16.93 -4.65
CA ALA A 209 -7.27 16.02 -4.89
C ALA A 209 -8.56 16.76 -5.32
N LYS A 210 -8.92 17.85 -4.63
CA LYS A 210 -10.06 18.70 -4.99
C LYS A 210 -9.91 19.31 -6.38
N ASN A 211 -8.71 19.77 -6.74
CA ASN A 211 -8.44 20.33 -8.06
C ASN A 211 -8.75 19.29 -9.15
N ARG A 212 -8.25 18.06 -9.00
CA ARG A 212 -8.50 16.96 -9.96
C ARG A 212 -9.96 16.55 -10.04
N LEU A 213 -10.66 16.48 -8.91
CA LEU A 213 -12.09 16.18 -8.88
C LEU A 213 -12.93 17.27 -9.56
N SER A 214 -12.48 18.53 -9.50
CA SER A 214 -13.16 19.66 -10.14
C SER A 214 -12.80 19.87 -11.61
N GLN A 215 -11.70 19.26 -12.08
CA GLN A 215 -11.22 19.39 -13.45
C GLN A 215 -12.04 18.46 -14.36
N ALA A 216 -12.85 19.06 -15.24
CA ALA A 216 -13.64 18.31 -16.22
C ALA A 216 -12.73 17.44 -17.10
N GLY A 217 -13.06 16.15 -17.22
CA GLY A 217 -12.31 15.20 -18.04
C GLY A 217 -10.93 14.81 -17.49
N PHE A 218 -10.58 15.16 -16.24
CA PHE A 218 -9.35 14.65 -15.64
C PHE A 218 -9.38 13.12 -15.53
N PHE A 219 -10.35 12.59 -14.78
CA PHE A 219 -10.55 11.15 -14.69
C PHE A 219 -11.25 10.65 -15.95
N ALA A 220 -10.69 9.64 -16.60
CA ALA A 220 -11.32 9.01 -17.75
C ALA A 220 -12.66 8.37 -17.34
N GLU A 221 -13.72 8.57 -18.12
CA GLU A 221 -15.01 7.91 -17.90
C GLU A 221 -14.88 6.39 -18.10
N ASN A 222 -14.20 5.99 -19.17
CA ASN A 222 -13.83 4.60 -19.40
C ASN A 222 -12.56 4.25 -18.62
N ARG A 223 -12.70 3.63 -17.45
CA ARG A 223 -11.55 3.28 -16.59
C ARG A 223 -10.56 2.33 -17.26
N ALA A 224 -11.01 1.49 -18.21
CA ALA A 224 -10.14 0.58 -18.94
C ALA A 224 -9.10 1.31 -19.80
N SER A 225 -9.38 2.56 -20.22
CA SER A 225 -8.42 3.35 -21.01
C SER A 225 -7.15 3.69 -20.22
N ILE A 226 -7.22 3.73 -18.88
CA ILE A 226 -6.03 3.95 -18.04
C ILE A 226 -5.09 2.73 -18.10
N ILE A 227 -5.67 1.53 -18.07
CA ILE A 227 -4.92 0.27 -18.23
C ILE A 227 -4.36 0.18 -19.66
N GLN A 228 -5.14 0.58 -20.66
CA GLN A 228 -4.66 0.65 -22.04
C GLN A 228 -3.50 1.65 -22.20
N ALA A 229 -3.63 2.87 -21.66
CA ALA A 229 -2.57 3.88 -21.70
C ALA A 229 -1.28 3.36 -21.05
N ALA A 230 -1.37 2.64 -19.92
CA ALA A 230 -0.22 1.98 -19.33
C ALA A 230 0.38 0.91 -20.25
N GLN A 231 -0.44 0.04 -20.84
CA GLN A 231 0.02 -0.99 -21.78
C GLN A 231 0.67 -0.40 -23.04
N ASP A 232 0.17 0.74 -23.54
CA ASP A 232 0.70 1.41 -24.74
C ASP A 232 2.11 1.96 -24.52
N THR A 233 2.50 2.25 -23.27
CA THR A 233 3.90 2.54 -22.94
C THR A 233 4.78 1.29 -22.88
N GLY A 234 4.19 0.09 -22.95
CA GLY A 234 4.81 -1.22 -22.77
C GLY A 234 4.85 -1.69 -21.33
N ALA A 235 3.99 -1.20 -20.44
CA ALA A 235 3.91 -1.74 -19.07
C ALA A 235 3.45 -3.20 -19.10
N VAL A 236 3.96 -4.02 -18.18
CA VAL A 236 3.53 -5.42 -18.06
C VAL A 236 2.06 -5.47 -17.64
N TYR A 237 1.29 -6.31 -18.31
CA TYR A 237 -0.11 -6.56 -17.98
C TYR A 237 -0.28 -7.95 -17.37
N GLU A 238 -0.99 -8.02 -16.24
CA GLU A 238 -1.44 -9.28 -15.64
C GLU A 238 -2.97 -9.41 -15.78
N GLU A 239 -3.45 -10.55 -16.26
CA GLU A 239 -4.87 -10.91 -16.20
C GLU A 239 -5.12 -11.76 -14.95
N LEU A 240 -5.77 -11.18 -13.94
CA LEU A 240 -6.14 -11.92 -12.73
C LEU A 240 -7.49 -12.60 -12.89
N THR A 241 -7.73 -13.63 -12.09
CA THR A 241 -8.98 -14.39 -12.16
C THR A 241 -9.58 -14.69 -10.81
N GLY A 242 -10.89 -14.93 -10.83
CA GLY A 242 -11.65 -15.28 -9.63
C GLY A 242 -12.01 -14.08 -8.76
N GLN A 243 -12.54 -14.39 -7.59
CA GLN A 243 -13.09 -13.40 -6.65
C GLN A 243 -12.03 -12.92 -5.65
N HIS A 244 -12.25 -11.72 -5.11
CA HIS A 244 -11.47 -11.19 -4.01
C HIS A 244 -11.75 -11.96 -2.72
N ASN A 245 -10.70 -12.60 -2.18
CA ASN A 245 -10.79 -13.37 -0.95
C ASN A 245 -9.89 -12.83 0.16
N GLU A 246 -9.41 -11.59 0.06
CA GLU A 246 -8.39 -11.07 0.97
C GLU A 246 -8.89 -10.99 2.41
N LEU A 247 -8.09 -11.53 3.33
CA LEU A 247 -8.42 -11.62 4.75
C LEU A 247 -7.63 -10.64 5.59
N GLY A 248 -6.56 -10.06 5.06
CA GLY A 248 -5.78 -9.01 5.72
C GLY A 248 -4.84 -8.29 4.77
N ILE A 249 -4.08 -7.34 5.33
CA ILE A 249 -3.09 -6.53 4.62
C ILE A 249 -1.71 -6.87 5.17
N ALA A 250 -0.90 -7.60 4.40
CA ALA A 250 0.51 -7.79 4.68
C ALA A 250 1.28 -6.49 4.36
N LEU A 251 1.67 -5.77 5.41
CA LEU A 251 2.43 -4.53 5.29
C LEU A 251 3.92 -4.83 5.42
N ASN A 252 4.59 -4.97 4.28
CA ASN A 252 5.99 -5.31 4.21
C ASN A 252 6.88 -4.07 4.21
N THR A 253 7.79 -4.01 5.18
CA THR A 253 8.81 -2.95 5.32
C THR A 253 10.23 -3.47 5.14
N ARG A 254 10.38 -4.78 4.88
CA ARG A 254 11.67 -5.42 4.62
C ARG A 254 12.12 -5.19 3.18
N VAL A 255 13.11 -4.30 3.02
CA VAL A 255 13.69 -3.90 1.72
C VAL A 255 14.10 -5.10 0.87
N GLY A 256 13.82 -5.02 -0.43
CA GLY A 256 14.22 -6.02 -1.41
C GLY A 256 13.45 -7.33 -1.31
N THR A 257 12.28 -7.34 -0.65
CA THR A 257 11.42 -8.52 -0.55
C THR A 257 9.97 -8.19 -0.88
N THR A 258 9.18 -9.22 -1.19
CA THR A 258 7.72 -9.18 -1.24
C THR A 258 7.15 -10.49 -0.66
N VAL A 259 5.82 -10.59 -0.56
CA VAL A 259 5.14 -11.79 -0.09
C VAL A 259 4.73 -12.69 -1.25
N ASP A 260 5.11 -13.97 -1.20
CA ASP A 260 4.71 -15.00 -2.16
C ASP A 260 3.27 -15.47 -1.90
N ARG A 261 2.33 -14.89 -2.63
CA ARG A 261 0.90 -15.22 -2.54
C ARG A 261 0.58 -16.62 -3.07
N SER A 262 1.33 -17.10 -4.06
CA SER A 262 1.15 -18.46 -4.58
C SER A 262 1.54 -19.50 -3.53
N ALA A 263 2.58 -19.25 -2.73
CA ALA A 263 2.93 -20.09 -1.59
C ALA A 263 1.90 -20.05 -0.46
N ILE A 264 1.31 -18.89 -0.17
CA ILE A 264 0.19 -18.78 0.80
C ILE A 264 -0.99 -19.64 0.34
N ARG A 265 -1.45 -19.46 -0.91
CA ARG A 265 -2.55 -20.24 -1.48
C ARG A 265 -2.26 -21.74 -1.50
N SER A 266 -1.01 -22.13 -1.81
CA SER A 266 -0.60 -23.54 -1.82
C SER A 266 -0.64 -24.17 -0.43
N LYS A 267 -0.36 -23.40 0.62
CA LYS A 267 -0.35 -23.89 2.00
C LYS A 267 -1.73 -23.89 2.66
N TYR A 268 -2.48 -22.82 2.53
CA TYR A 268 -3.74 -22.63 3.27
C TYR A 268 -4.99 -22.81 2.42
N GLY A 269 -4.88 -22.66 1.10
CA GLY A 269 -5.98 -22.80 0.14
C GLY A 269 -6.29 -21.50 -0.62
N PRO A 270 -7.01 -21.58 -1.75
CA PRO A 270 -7.34 -20.45 -2.62
C PRO A 270 -8.29 -19.41 -1.98
N GLN A 271 -8.87 -19.72 -0.82
CA GLN A 271 -9.76 -18.83 -0.07
C GLN A 271 -9.02 -17.93 0.94
N TYR A 272 -7.70 -18.11 1.10
CA TYR A 272 -6.84 -17.40 2.06
C TYR A 272 -5.92 -16.39 1.35
N ASP A 273 -6.52 -15.37 0.75
CA ASP A 273 -5.76 -14.32 0.08
C ASP A 273 -5.34 -13.22 1.05
N MET A 274 -4.32 -12.46 0.62
CA MET A 274 -3.82 -11.29 1.34
C MET A 274 -3.59 -10.15 0.37
N PHE A 275 -4.00 -8.95 0.75
CA PHE A 275 -3.43 -7.75 0.14
C PHE A 275 -1.96 -7.64 0.57
N VAL A 276 -1.05 -7.32 -0.34
CA VAL A 276 0.38 -7.13 -0.02
C VAL A 276 0.80 -5.73 -0.39
N VAL A 277 1.36 -5.00 0.56
CA VAL A 277 1.87 -3.63 0.39
C VAL A 277 3.36 -3.63 0.72
N ASP A 278 4.21 -3.37 -0.27
CA ASP A 278 5.66 -3.24 -0.09
C ASP A 278 6.01 -1.77 0.15
N ALA A 279 5.70 -1.27 1.35
CA ALA A 279 5.86 0.13 1.73
C ALA A 279 7.32 0.61 1.67
N TRP A 280 8.29 -0.30 1.79
CA TRP A 280 9.70 0.01 1.65
C TRP A 280 10.07 0.59 0.27
N ALA A 281 9.26 0.34 -0.77
CA ALA A 281 9.53 0.79 -2.14
C ALA A 281 9.03 2.23 -2.43
N PHE A 282 8.23 2.82 -1.53
CA PHE A 282 7.55 4.10 -1.80
C PHE A 282 8.50 5.29 -1.86
N GLY A 283 9.55 5.31 -1.02
CA GLY A 283 10.56 6.37 -1.05
C GLY A 283 11.33 6.41 -2.36
N ASN A 284 11.74 5.25 -2.87
CA ASN A 284 12.42 5.15 -4.17
C ASN A 284 11.52 5.62 -5.31
N ALA A 285 10.25 5.21 -5.31
CA ALA A 285 9.28 5.66 -6.30
C ALA A 285 9.15 7.19 -6.27
N ALA A 286 8.97 7.77 -5.09
CA ALA A 286 8.84 9.22 -4.89
C ALA A 286 10.08 9.98 -5.38
N LYS A 287 11.27 9.54 -4.99
CA LYS A 287 12.55 10.07 -5.48
C LYS A 287 12.60 10.05 -7.00
N ASP A 288 12.12 8.96 -7.59
CA ASP A 288 12.26 8.76 -9.01
C ASP A 288 11.31 9.58 -9.86
N ILE A 289 10.10 9.83 -9.38
CA ILE A 289 9.12 10.67 -10.05
C ILE A 289 9.16 12.14 -9.63
N ASN A 290 9.92 12.50 -8.60
CA ASN A 290 10.17 13.89 -8.25
C ASN A 290 10.89 14.63 -9.41
N SER A 291 10.32 15.74 -9.88
CA SER A 291 10.87 16.55 -10.99
C SER A 291 11.65 17.77 -10.51
N THR A 292 11.51 18.17 -9.24
CA THR A 292 12.14 19.39 -8.70
C THR A 292 13.49 19.12 -8.03
N ALA A 293 13.83 17.84 -7.80
CA ALA A 293 14.96 17.41 -6.98
C ALA A 293 14.95 18.00 -5.54
N ASN A 294 13.80 18.53 -5.10
CA ASN A 294 13.60 19.02 -3.75
C ASN A 294 13.23 17.84 -2.81
N GLY A 295 13.98 17.68 -1.72
CA GLY A 295 13.74 16.63 -0.74
C GLY A 295 12.39 16.74 -0.01
N GLU A 296 11.84 17.95 0.15
CA GLU A 296 10.50 18.13 0.75
C GLU A 296 9.39 17.61 -0.18
N ASP A 297 9.52 17.87 -1.49
CA ASP A 297 8.58 17.34 -2.49
C ASP A 297 8.66 15.81 -2.56
N GLU A 298 9.88 15.25 -2.50
CA GLU A 298 10.10 13.80 -2.44
C GLU A 298 9.39 13.16 -1.24
N GLN A 299 9.57 13.73 -0.04
CA GLN A 299 8.92 13.22 1.17
C GLN A 299 7.40 13.30 1.07
N ARG A 300 6.86 14.42 0.57
CA ARG A 300 5.42 14.58 0.42
C ARG A 300 4.85 13.61 -0.62
N ILE A 301 5.55 13.35 -1.72
CA ILE A 301 5.15 12.33 -2.71
C ILE A 301 5.13 10.94 -2.07
N ALA A 302 6.15 10.56 -1.30
CA ALA A 302 6.17 9.26 -0.61
C ALA A 302 4.98 9.11 0.37
N LYS A 303 4.67 10.17 1.12
CA LYS A 303 3.49 10.22 2.00
C LYS A 303 2.18 10.15 1.22
N ALA A 304 2.10 10.79 0.06
CA ALA A 304 0.93 10.73 -0.81
C ALA A 304 0.72 9.34 -1.44
N ILE A 305 1.78 8.66 -1.86
CA ILE A 305 1.72 7.23 -2.28
C ILE A 305 1.18 6.38 -1.12
N THR A 306 1.68 6.62 0.10
CA THR A 306 1.19 5.92 1.31
C THR A 306 -0.31 6.16 1.53
N LEU A 307 -0.75 7.43 1.52
CA LEU A 307 -2.16 7.79 1.69
C LEU A 307 -3.04 7.18 0.60
N GLN A 308 -2.58 7.15 -0.65
CA GLN A 308 -3.29 6.51 -1.76
C GLN A 308 -3.52 5.01 -1.50
N ASN A 309 -2.52 4.29 -0.98
CA ASN A 309 -2.65 2.88 -0.61
C ASN A 309 -3.65 2.69 0.53
N VAL A 310 -3.56 3.50 1.59
CA VAL A 310 -4.49 3.42 2.73
C VAL A 310 -5.91 3.75 2.29
N ALA A 311 -6.11 4.80 1.49
CA ALA A 311 -7.42 5.18 0.98
C ALA A 311 -8.00 4.10 0.05
N THR A 312 -7.16 3.47 -0.78
CA THR A 312 -7.58 2.32 -1.59
C THR A 312 -8.03 1.16 -0.72
N ALA A 313 -7.24 0.79 0.30
CA ALA A 313 -7.61 -0.26 1.24
C ALA A 313 -8.91 0.07 1.99
N SER A 314 -9.13 1.35 2.33
CA SER A 314 -10.38 1.81 2.95
C SER A 314 -11.60 1.69 2.02
N ILE A 315 -11.46 2.02 0.74
CA ILE A 315 -12.56 1.97 -0.23
C ILE A 315 -12.93 0.54 -0.61
N LEU A 316 -11.95 -0.35 -0.75
CA LEU A 316 -12.17 -1.72 -1.21
C LEU A 316 -12.41 -2.68 -0.04
N GLY A 317 -11.66 -2.49 1.03
CA GLY A 317 -11.61 -3.35 2.19
C GLY A 317 -12.70 -3.05 3.22
N HIS A 318 -13.07 -4.07 3.98
CA HIS A 318 -13.94 -3.96 5.14
C HIS A 318 -13.14 -3.50 6.38
N GLY A 319 -13.81 -2.83 7.32
CA GLY A 319 -13.22 -2.35 8.58
C GLY A 319 -12.56 -3.43 9.43
N SER A 320 -12.86 -4.71 9.19
CA SER A 320 -12.26 -5.83 9.90
C SER A 320 -10.92 -6.31 9.34
N LEU A 321 -10.45 -5.78 8.20
CA LEU A 321 -9.14 -6.15 7.65
C LEU A 321 -8.02 -5.79 8.64
N PRO A 322 -7.29 -6.79 9.17
CA PRO A 322 -6.11 -6.54 9.98
C PRO A 322 -4.93 -6.10 9.09
N ILE A 323 -4.05 -5.30 9.68
CA ILE A 323 -2.75 -4.93 9.11
C ILE A 323 -1.68 -5.78 9.80
N ILE A 324 -1.08 -6.69 9.05
CA ILE A 324 -0.06 -7.63 9.49
C ILE A 324 1.30 -7.03 9.11
N PRO A 325 2.06 -6.46 10.05
CA PRO A 325 3.36 -5.89 9.76
C PRO A 325 4.41 -6.98 9.51
N ILE A 326 5.31 -6.72 8.57
CA ILE A 326 6.50 -7.52 8.32
C ILE A 326 7.70 -6.55 8.36
N ALA A 327 8.64 -6.82 9.26
CA ALA A 327 9.82 -5.99 9.51
C ALA A 327 11.11 -6.77 9.28
#